data_AF-A0A2W4Q1H6-F1
#
_entry.id   AF-A0A2W4Q1H6-F1
#
_cell.length_a   1.000
_cell.length_b   1.000
_cell.length_c   1.000
_cell.angle_alpha   90.00
_cell.angle_beta   90.00
_cell.angle_gamma   90.00
#
_symmetry.space_group_name_H-M   'P 1'
#
loop_
_entity.id
_entity.type
_entity.pdbx_description
1 polymer ?
#
loop_
_entity_poly.entity_id
_entity_poly.type
_entity_poly.pdbx_seq_one_letter_code
_entity_poly.pdbx_strand_id
1 'polypeptide(L)'
;MDNKTIAIALAAVAALCLLRVISQWRKFSMKKKPVDWDAHFIQGLRKAGVDTFIEHTVDFFFTLPTREASDALARDLAEQGYSVDVIEAREITGQYSLHASRRMRLIIPDMQQLTAHFTQLAERHGGRYDSWAVVTR
;
A
#
# COMPACT_ATOMS: atom_id res chain seq x y z
N MET A 1 18.33 -29.77 43.24
CA MET A 1 17.89 -28.70 42.32
C MET A 1 16.37 -28.75 42.34
N ASP A 2 15.73 -27.77 42.96
CA ASP A 2 14.32 -27.87 43.32
C ASP A 2 13.42 -27.68 42.09
N ASN A 3 12.28 -28.38 42.02
CA ASN A 3 11.33 -28.27 40.90
C ASN A 3 10.90 -26.82 40.63
N LYS A 4 10.89 -25.97 41.66
CA LYS A 4 10.64 -24.53 41.53
C LYS A 4 11.72 -23.82 40.71
N THR A 5 12.99 -24.18 40.89
CA THR A 5 14.11 -23.60 40.12
C THR A 5 14.08 -24.02 38.66
N ILE A 6 13.67 -25.26 38.38
CA ILE A 6 13.50 -25.79 37.01
C ILE A 6 12.33 -25.09 36.31
N ALA A 7 11.20 -24.91 37.00
CA ALA A 7 10.03 -24.23 36.45
C ALA A 7 10.30 -22.75 36.11
N ILE A 8 11.04 -22.04 36.97
CA ILE A 8 11.43 -20.63 36.73
C ILE A 8 12.36 -20.54 35.51
N ALA A 9 13.33 -21.45 35.40
CA ALA A 9 14.24 -21.48 34.25
C ALA A 9 13.51 -21.73 32.93
N LEU A 10 12.56 -22.67 32.90
CA LEU A 10 11.75 -22.97 31.72
C LEU A 10 10.86 -21.79 31.30
N ALA A 11 10.21 -21.13 32.27
CA ALA A 11 9.37 -19.97 32.01
C ALA A 11 10.19 -18.80 31.43
N ALA A 12 11.39 -18.55 31.95
CA ALA A 12 12.28 -17.51 31.45
C ALA A 12 12.72 -17.77 30.00
N VAL A 13 13.05 -19.03 29.66
CA VAL A 13 13.43 -19.41 28.29
C VAL A 13 12.23 -19.26 27.33
N ALA A 14 11.04 -19.69 27.73
CA ALA A 14 9.83 -19.55 26.92
C ALA A 14 9.49 -18.08 26.65
N ALA A 15 9.58 -17.21 27.66
CA ALA A 15 9.38 -15.78 27.50
C ALA A 15 10.41 -15.15 26.56
N LEU A 16 11.68 -15.55 26.65
CA LEU A 16 12.74 -15.07 25.76
C LEU A 16 12.51 -15.49 24.30
N CYS A 17 12.04 -16.72 24.08
CA CYS A 17 11.69 -17.23 22.75
C CYS A 17 10.50 -16.46 22.15
N LEU A 18 9.45 -16.22 22.93
CA LEU A 18 8.29 -15.44 22.48
C LEU A 18 8.68 -13.98 22.17
N LEU A 19 9.48 -13.36 23.03
CA LEU A 19 10.03 -12.02 22.78
C LEU A 19 10.87 -11.95 21.51
N ARG A 20 11.72 -12.96 21.26
CA ARG A 20 12.51 -13.06 20.02
C ARG A 20 11.62 -13.15 18.79
N VAL A 21 10.63 -14.04 18.79
CA VAL A 21 9.70 -14.22 17.66
C VAL A 21 8.92 -12.93 17.38
N ILE A 22 8.34 -12.31 18.41
CA ILE A 22 7.61 -11.04 18.29
C ILE A 22 8.54 -9.92 17.81
N SER A 23 9.77 -9.84 18.32
CA SER A 23 10.73 -8.81 17.90
C SER A 23 11.21 -9.00 16.47
N GLN A 24 11.39 -10.24 16.01
CA GLN A 24 11.78 -10.53 14.63
C GLN A 24 10.62 -10.25 13.67
N TRP A 25 9.38 -10.56 14.06
CA TRP A 25 8.19 -10.21 13.27
C TRP A 25 7.97 -8.69 13.21
N ARG A 26 8.19 -7.96 14.32
CA ARG A 26 8.15 -6.48 14.32
C ARG A 26 9.28 -5.86 13.48
N LYS A 27 10.46 -6.45 13.45
CA LYS A 27 11.59 -5.99 12.62
C LYS A 27 11.43 -6.34 11.14
N PHE A 28 10.76 -7.43 10.79
CA PHE A 28 10.45 -7.75 9.38
C PHE A 28 9.31 -6.90 8.81
N SER A 29 8.39 -6.44 9.66
CA SER A 29 7.36 -5.46 9.30
C SER A 29 7.94 -4.04 9.08
N MET A 30 9.17 -3.79 9.54
CA MET A 30 9.89 -2.53 9.40
C MET A 30 11.08 -2.73 8.45
N LYS A 31 10.92 -2.35 7.17
CA LYS A 31 11.91 -2.32 6.07
C LYS A 31 11.76 -3.44 5.04
N LYS A 32 10.73 -3.33 4.20
CA LYS A 32 11.02 -3.29 2.76
C LYS A 32 11.15 -1.81 2.41
N LYS A 33 12.36 -1.33 2.09
CA LYS A 33 12.42 -0.15 1.22
C LYS A 33 11.77 -0.61 -0.07
N PRO A 34 10.60 -0.10 -0.46
CA PRO A 34 10.13 -0.36 -1.81
C PRO A 34 11.26 0.09 -2.73
N VAL A 35 11.51 -0.66 -3.81
CA VAL A 35 12.21 -0.09 -4.97
C VAL A 35 11.62 1.30 -5.19
N ASP A 36 12.47 2.33 -5.30
CA ASP A 36 12.04 3.73 -5.38
C ASP A 36 11.46 4.03 -6.77
N TRP A 37 10.44 3.26 -7.13
CA TRP A 37 9.75 3.29 -8.39
C TRP A 37 9.12 4.66 -8.61
N ASP A 38 8.56 5.27 -7.55
CA ASP A 38 8.02 6.62 -7.56
C ASP A 38 9.08 7.64 -7.98
N ALA A 39 10.26 7.64 -7.37
CA ALA A 39 11.33 8.56 -7.78
C ALA A 39 11.84 8.27 -9.19
N HIS A 40 12.02 6.99 -9.55
CA HIS A 40 12.48 6.62 -10.88
C HIS A 40 11.48 7.05 -11.97
N PHE A 41 10.19 6.86 -11.74
CA PHE A 41 9.14 7.25 -12.66
C PHE A 41 9.04 8.78 -12.80
N ILE A 42 9.01 9.51 -11.68
CA ILE A 42 9.00 10.99 -11.68
C ILE A 42 10.26 11.56 -12.35
N GLN A 43 11.43 10.98 -12.12
CA GLN A 43 12.65 11.37 -12.82
C GLN A 43 12.57 11.10 -14.32
N GLY A 44 11.95 9.99 -14.74
CA GLY A 44 11.66 9.68 -16.14
C GLY A 44 10.77 10.75 -16.79
N LEU A 45 9.69 11.15 -16.10
CA LEU A 45 8.78 12.21 -16.55
C LEU A 45 9.52 13.54 -16.74
N ARG A 46 10.37 13.92 -15.78
CA ARG A 46 11.19 15.15 -15.88
C ARG A 46 12.14 15.11 -17.07
N LYS A 47 12.80 13.97 -17.31
CA LYS A 47 13.67 13.77 -18.48
C LYS A 47 12.91 13.86 -19.81
N ALA A 48 11.63 13.48 -19.80
CA ALA A 48 10.73 13.61 -20.95
C ALA A 48 10.16 15.04 -21.12
N GLY A 49 10.54 15.99 -20.26
CA GLY A 49 10.08 17.38 -20.34
C GLY A 49 8.79 17.68 -19.60
N VAL A 50 8.25 16.75 -18.82
CA VAL A 50 7.05 16.97 -18.00
C VAL A 50 7.43 17.78 -16.75
N ASP A 51 6.81 18.95 -16.57
CA ASP A 51 6.96 19.75 -15.35
C ASP A 51 6.17 19.12 -14.20
N THR A 52 6.87 18.41 -13.30
CA THR A 52 6.26 17.73 -12.15
C THR A 52 5.77 18.67 -11.04
N PHE A 53 6.10 19.96 -11.10
CA PHE A 53 5.75 20.94 -10.08
C PHE A 53 4.40 21.62 -10.31
N ILE A 54 3.81 21.43 -11.49
CA ILE A 54 2.41 21.77 -11.76
C ILE A 54 1.49 20.57 -11.49
N GLU A 55 0.19 20.81 -11.40
CA GLU A 55 -0.79 19.74 -11.19
C GLU A 55 -1.00 18.90 -12.45
N HIS A 56 -0.99 17.58 -12.25
CA HIS A 56 -1.34 16.57 -13.24
C HIS A 56 -2.54 15.77 -12.76
N THR A 57 -3.34 15.25 -13.69
CA THR A 57 -4.29 14.19 -13.35
C THR A 57 -3.51 12.90 -13.17
N VAL A 58 -3.63 12.32 -11.98
CA VAL A 58 -2.97 11.07 -11.61
C VAL A 58 -4.05 10.02 -11.37
N ASP A 59 -3.91 8.88 -12.04
CA ASP A 59 -4.76 7.70 -11.84
C ASP A 59 -4.03 6.70 -10.97
N PHE A 60 -4.76 6.11 -10.02
CA PHE A 60 -4.32 5.11 -9.06
C PHE A 60 -5.12 3.83 -9.28
N PHE A 61 -4.43 2.69 -9.34
CA PHE A 61 -5.01 1.41 -9.73
C PHE A 61 -5.00 0.44 -8.55
N PHE A 62 -6.14 -0.21 -8.34
CA PHE A 62 -6.34 -1.19 -7.28
C PHE A 62 -7.02 -2.43 -7.83
N THR A 63 -6.67 -3.58 -7.26
CA THR A 63 -7.30 -4.88 -7.53
C THR A 63 -7.92 -5.44 -6.26
N LEU A 64 -9.23 -5.72 -6.30
CA LEU A 64 -10.02 -6.15 -5.16
C LEU A 64 -10.67 -7.52 -5.42
N PRO A 65 -10.88 -8.34 -4.38
CA PRO A 65 -11.43 -9.68 -4.53
C PRO A 65 -12.95 -9.69 -4.76
N THR A 66 -13.68 -8.68 -4.26
CA THR A 66 -15.14 -8.62 -4.33
C THR A 66 -15.65 -7.24 -4.68
N ARG A 67 -16.92 -7.18 -5.10
CA ARG A 67 -17.59 -5.91 -5.41
C ARG A 67 -17.75 -5.07 -4.15
N GLU A 68 -18.09 -5.72 -3.04
CA GLU A 68 -18.29 -5.07 -1.75
C GLU A 68 -17.01 -4.41 -1.25
N ALA A 69 -15.86 -5.08 -1.41
CA ALA A 69 -14.55 -4.51 -1.08
C ALA A 69 -14.20 -3.32 -1.98
N SER A 70 -14.51 -3.43 -3.27
CA SER A 70 -14.33 -2.33 -4.22
C SER A 70 -15.21 -1.13 -3.90
N ASP A 71 -16.50 -1.34 -3.61
CA ASP A 71 -17.44 -0.28 -3.25
C ASP A 71 -17.08 0.36 -1.90
N ALA A 72 -16.56 -0.40 -0.93
CA ALA A 72 -16.09 0.15 0.34
C ALA A 72 -14.84 1.02 0.16
N LEU A 73 -13.84 0.54 -0.57
CA LEU A 73 -12.65 1.32 -0.91
C LEU A 73 -13.00 2.57 -1.73
N ALA A 74 -13.97 2.47 -2.65
CA ALA A 74 -14.42 3.60 -3.45
C ALA A 74 -15.02 4.71 -2.58
N ARG A 75 -15.80 4.37 -1.54
CA ARG A 75 -16.33 5.36 -0.59
C ARG A 75 -15.22 6.04 0.20
N ASP A 76 -14.27 5.26 0.75
CA ASP A 76 -13.13 5.79 1.50
C ASP A 76 -12.30 6.78 0.66
N LEU A 77 -12.12 6.50 -0.64
CA LEU A 77 -11.39 7.37 -1.57
C LEU A 77 -12.23 8.58 -2.00
N ALA A 78 -13.53 8.40 -2.24
CA ALA A 78 -14.43 9.50 -2.59
C ALA A 78 -14.53 10.54 -1.46
N GLU A 79 -14.58 10.11 -0.19
CA GLU A 79 -14.54 11.01 0.98
C GLU A 79 -13.25 11.83 1.08
N GLN A 80 -12.16 11.31 0.50
CA GLN A 80 -10.87 12.00 0.41
C GLN A 80 -10.75 12.89 -0.84
N GLY A 81 -11.82 13.01 -1.64
CA GLY A 81 -11.88 13.87 -2.82
C GLY A 81 -11.30 13.24 -4.09
N TYR A 82 -11.22 11.92 -4.17
CA TYR A 82 -10.86 11.22 -5.41
C TYR A 82 -12.11 10.95 -6.25
N SER A 83 -11.98 11.08 -7.57
CA SER A 83 -12.98 10.54 -8.50
C SER A 83 -12.71 9.05 -8.70
N VAL A 84 -13.71 8.20 -8.49
CA VAL A 84 -13.52 6.75 -8.47
C VAL A 84 -14.43 6.06 -9.49
N ASP A 85 -13.84 5.18 -10.29
CA ASP A 85 -14.52 4.31 -11.23
C ASP A 85 -14.20 2.85 -10.91
N VAL A 86 -15.24 2.04 -10.71
CA VAL A 86 -15.11 0.59 -10.50
C VAL A 86 -15.37 -0.13 -11.82
N ILE A 87 -14.33 -0.80 -12.32
CA ILE A 87 -14.36 -1.58 -13.56
C ILE A 87 -14.44 -3.07 -13.19
N GLU A 88 -15.50 -3.72 -13.65
CA GLU A 88 -15.68 -5.16 -13.46
C GLU A 88 -14.78 -5.94 -14.42
N ALA A 89 -13.57 -6.29 -13.97
CA ALA A 89 -12.68 -7.23 -14.68
C ALA A 89 -13.02 -8.71 -14.40
N ARG A 90 -14.17 -8.97 -13.74
CA ARG A 90 -14.55 -10.27 -13.19
C ARG A 90 -14.60 -11.38 -14.23
N GLU A 91 -15.00 -11.06 -15.46
CA GLU A 91 -15.12 -12.04 -16.54
C GLU A 91 -13.75 -12.60 -17.00
N ILE A 92 -12.66 -11.87 -16.77
CA ILE A 92 -11.32 -12.24 -17.23
C ILE A 92 -10.45 -12.77 -16.08
N THR A 93 -10.49 -12.10 -14.92
CA THR A 93 -9.58 -12.38 -13.80
C THR A 93 -10.29 -12.89 -12.54
N GLY A 94 -11.62 -12.83 -12.51
CA GLY A 94 -12.40 -13.07 -11.29
C GLY A 94 -12.26 -11.97 -10.22
N GLN A 95 -11.63 -10.83 -10.55
CA GLN A 95 -11.35 -9.73 -9.62
C GLN A 95 -11.98 -8.40 -10.13
N TYR A 96 -12.04 -7.41 -9.24
CA TYR A 96 -12.54 -6.08 -9.54
C TYR A 96 -11.38 -5.10 -9.62
N SER A 97 -11.36 -4.26 -10.65
CA SER A 97 -10.39 -3.17 -10.80
C SER A 97 -11.05 -1.87 -10.35
N LEU A 98 -10.39 -1.13 -9.47
CA LEU A 98 -10.83 0.21 -9.06
C LEU A 98 -9.79 1.22 -9.51
N HIS A 99 -10.26 2.24 -10.22
CA HIS A 99 -9.45 3.35 -10.69
C HIS A 99 -9.86 4.60 -9.91
N ALA A 100 -8.91 5.22 -9.22
CA ALA A 100 -9.14 6.48 -8.52
C ALA A 100 -8.28 7.57 -9.12
N SER A 101 -8.85 8.74 -9.39
CA SER A 101 -8.13 9.84 -10.04
C SER A 101 -8.20 11.12 -9.22
N ARG A 102 -7.11 11.89 -9.24
CA ARG A 102 -7.03 13.21 -8.60
C ARG A 102 -6.00 14.10 -9.28
N ARG A 103 -6.26 15.42 -9.26
CA ARG A 103 -5.26 16.42 -9.65
C ARG A 103 -4.28 16.68 -8.52
N MET A 104 -2.99 16.53 -8.79
CA MET A 104 -1.93 16.82 -7.82
C MET A 104 -0.56 17.04 -8.48
N ARG A 105 0.37 17.63 -7.73
CA ARG A 105 1.78 17.73 -8.14
C ARG A 105 2.51 16.42 -7.91
N LEU A 106 3.53 16.14 -8.73
CA LEU A 106 4.30 14.90 -8.67
C LEU A 106 5.57 15.10 -7.83
N ILE A 107 5.36 15.21 -6.51
CA ILE A 107 6.42 15.40 -5.53
C ILE A 107 6.79 14.02 -4.94
N ILE A 108 8.07 13.63 -5.08
CA ILE A 108 8.56 12.29 -4.73
C ILE A 108 8.14 11.84 -3.31
N PRO A 109 8.42 12.61 -2.23
CA PRO A 109 8.02 12.17 -0.88
C PRO A 109 6.50 12.02 -0.72
N ASP A 110 5.70 12.89 -1.37
CA ASP A 110 4.25 12.83 -1.31
C ASP A 110 3.72 11.57 -2.00
N MET A 111 4.28 11.24 -3.18
CA MET A 111 3.92 10.02 -3.92
C MET A 111 4.32 8.75 -3.16
N GLN A 112 5.49 8.73 -2.53
CA GLN A 112 5.91 7.62 -1.68
C GLN A 112 4.98 7.43 -0.47
N GLN A 113 4.55 8.53 0.15
CA GLN A 113 3.58 8.49 1.25
C GLN A 113 2.22 7.99 0.78
N LEU A 114 1.75 8.43 -0.40
CA LEU A 114 0.51 7.93 -1.00
C LEU A 114 0.60 6.44 -1.36
N THR A 115 1.68 5.99 -1.99
CA THR A 115 1.93 4.58 -2.29
C THR A 115 1.85 3.72 -1.03
N ALA A 116 2.50 4.15 0.06
CA ALA A 116 2.43 3.44 1.34
C ALA A 116 1.02 3.45 1.94
N HIS A 117 0.34 4.59 1.91
CA HIS A 117 -1.01 4.74 2.43
C HIS A 117 -2.02 3.88 1.65
N PHE A 118 -1.96 3.91 0.32
CA PHE A 118 -2.84 3.15 -0.57
C PHE A 118 -2.59 1.65 -0.52
N THR A 119 -1.33 1.23 -0.34
CA THR A 119 -1.02 -0.18 -0.06
C THR A 119 -1.74 -0.65 1.21
N GLN A 120 -1.60 0.09 2.31
CA GLN A 120 -2.27 -0.25 3.58
C GLN A 120 -3.80 -0.17 3.49
N LEU A 121 -4.32 0.82 2.77
CA LEU A 121 -5.76 0.99 2.56
C LEU A 121 -6.34 -0.18 1.76
N ALA A 122 -5.69 -0.59 0.67
CA ALA A 122 -6.11 -1.73 -0.14
C ALA A 122 -6.05 -3.05 0.65
N GLU A 123 -4.97 -3.28 1.41
CA GLU A 123 -4.81 -4.47 2.25
C GLU A 123 -5.91 -4.59 3.32
N ARG A 124 -6.36 -3.47 3.91
CA ARG A 124 -7.49 -3.46 4.86
C ARG A 124 -8.80 -3.95 4.23
N HIS A 125 -8.98 -3.74 2.94
CA HIS A 125 -10.13 -4.22 2.16
C HIS A 125 -9.87 -5.59 1.50
N GLY A 126 -8.75 -6.25 1.82
CA GLY A 126 -8.40 -7.57 1.28
C GLY A 126 -7.94 -7.55 -0.18
N GLY A 127 -7.63 -6.37 -0.72
CA GLY A 127 -7.10 -6.20 -2.07
C GLY A 127 -5.65 -5.73 -2.10
N ARG A 128 -5.25 -5.19 -3.24
CA ARG A 128 -3.89 -4.72 -3.49
C ARG A 128 -3.89 -3.40 -4.26
N TYR A 129 -2.99 -2.50 -3.90
CA TYR A 129 -2.60 -1.36 -4.71
C TYR A 129 -1.57 -1.78 -5.76
N ASP A 130 -1.85 -1.50 -7.04
CA ASP A 130 -1.03 -2.00 -8.14
C ASP A 130 0.01 -0.96 -8.58
N SER A 131 -0.44 0.23 -8.97
CA SER A 131 0.42 1.29 -9.49
C SER A 131 -0.33 2.63 -9.60
N TRP A 132 0.38 3.65 -10.08
CA TRP A 132 -0.21 4.90 -10.53
C TRP A 132 0.33 5.32 -11.89
N ALA A 133 -0.39 6.17 -12.60
CA ALA A 133 0.02 6.74 -13.88
C ALA A 133 -0.39 8.20 -14.00
N VAL A 134 0.32 8.95 -14.85
CA VAL A 134 -0.06 10.30 -15.25
C VAL A 134 -0.91 10.21 -16.51
N VAL A 135 -2.08 10.86 -16.49
CA VAL A 135 -2.92 10.95 -17.67
C VAL A 135 -2.35 12.03 -18.60
N THR A 136 -1.61 11.60 -19.62
CA THR A 136 -1.14 12.48 -20.70
C THR A 136 -2.26 12.62 -21.72
N ARG A 137 -2.81 13.84 -21.85
CA ARG A 137 -3.72 14.19 -22.96
C ARG A 137 -2.93 14.66 -24.17
#